data_AF-A0A0K8QCC6-F1
#
_entry.id   AF-A0A0K8QCC6-F1
#
_cell.length_a   1.000
_cell.length_b   1.000
_cell.length_c   1.000
_cell.angle_alpha   90.00
_cell.angle_beta   90.00
_cell.angle_gamma   90.00
#
_symmetry.space_group_name_H-M   'P 1'
#
loop_
_entity.id
_entity.type
_entity.pdbx_description
1 polymer ?
#
loop_
_entity_poly.entity_id
_entity_poly.type
_entity_poly.pdbx_seq_one_letter_code
_entity_poly.pdbx_strand_id
1 'polypeptide(L)'
;MTEPSRAQQLVGDISPKLASLTDDVLFADVWERPELAKRDRSLITVACLVTSGSTEQLFGHLRLAKANGLSETELSEAITHLAFYAAGPRRCPPWRSPSRCLPSSQVRASSQVRVRGAWRP
;
A
#
# COMPACT_ATOMS: atom_id res chain seq x y z
N MET A 1 5.60 -23.49 21.72
CA MET A 1 6.43 -23.12 20.56
C MET A 1 5.77 -21.89 19.97
N THR A 2 6.47 -20.76 19.90
CA THR A 2 5.92 -19.51 19.38
C THR A 2 5.71 -19.68 17.88
N GLU A 3 4.50 -19.43 17.38
CA GLU A 3 4.21 -19.51 15.94
C GLU A 3 5.14 -18.56 15.17
N PRO A 4 5.69 -19.00 14.01
CA PRO A 4 6.58 -18.17 13.21
C PRO A 4 5.82 -16.93 12.73
N SER A 5 6.46 -15.76 12.78
CA SER A 5 5.87 -14.51 12.31
C SER A 5 5.49 -14.59 10.82
N ARG A 6 4.62 -13.68 10.36
CA ARG A 6 4.26 -13.59 8.93
C ARG A 6 5.50 -13.43 8.04
N ALA A 7 6.51 -12.69 8.50
CA ALA A 7 7.76 -12.50 7.77
C ALA A 7 8.55 -13.82 7.66
N GLN A 8 8.68 -14.55 8.77
CA GLN A 8 9.35 -15.87 8.79
C GLN A 8 8.67 -16.88 7.86
N GLN A 9 7.33 -16.88 7.82
CA GLN A 9 6.58 -17.78 6.94
C GLN A 9 6.76 -17.47 5.45
N LEU A 10 6.99 -16.21 5.08
CA LEU A 10 7.04 -15.77 3.69
C LEU A 10 8.45 -15.73 3.10
N VAL A 11 9.46 -15.45 3.93
CA VAL A 11 10.83 -15.25 3.46
C VAL A 11 11.89 -15.84 4.38
N GLY A 12 11.51 -16.52 5.48
CA GLY A 12 12.46 -17.08 6.43
C GLY A 12 13.31 -18.22 5.86
N ASP A 13 12.78 -18.96 4.89
CA ASP A 13 13.46 -20.04 4.17
C ASP A 13 14.44 -19.52 3.11
N ILE A 14 14.09 -18.43 2.42
CA ILE A 14 14.91 -17.83 1.35
C ILE A 14 15.93 -16.83 1.90
N SER A 15 15.50 -15.98 2.84
CA SER A 15 16.32 -14.92 3.43
C SER A 15 16.01 -14.75 4.94
N PRO A 16 16.54 -15.64 5.79
CA PRO A 16 16.26 -15.62 7.23
C PRO A 16 16.66 -14.30 7.90
N LYS A 17 17.72 -13.64 7.41
CA LYS A 17 18.13 -12.34 7.95
C LYS A 17 17.12 -11.25 7.64
N LEU A 18 16.52 -11.26 6.45
CA LEU A 18 15.48 -10.30 6.09
C LEU A 18 14.22 -10.49 6.95
N ALA A 19 13.84 -11.75 7.21
CA ALA A 19 12.73 -12.06 8.10
C ALA A 19 12.98 -11.53 9.52
N SER A 20 14.17 -11.79 10.11
CA SER A 20 14.54 -11.22 11.42
C SER A 20 14.54 -9.70 11.43
N LEU A 21 15.10 -9.03 10.41
CA LEU A 21 15.08 -7.57 10.35
C LEU A 21 13.66 -7.01 10.24
N THR A 22 12.76 -7.73 9.57
CA THR A 22 11.34 -7.35 9.49
C THR A 22 10.67 -7.45 10.86
N ASP A 23 10.97 -8.49 11.63
CA ASP A 23 10.42 -8.67 12.97
C ASP A 23 11.02 -7.65 13.96
N ASP A 24 12.35 -7.62 14.06
CA ASP A 24 13.08 -6.92 15.11
C ASP A 24 13.19 -5.41 14.87
N VAL A 25 13.40 -4.98 13.63
CA VAL A 25 13.64 -3.57 13.32
C VAL A 25 12.37 -2.89 12.82
N LEU A 26 11.69 -3.49 11.86
CA LEU A 26 10.49 -2.86 11.30
C LEU A 26 9.36 -2.86 12.33
N PHE A 27 8.86 -4.04 12.71
CA PHE A 27 7.66 -4.12 13.53
C PHE A 27 7.91 -3.89 15.03
N ALA A 28 9.03 -4.34 15.59
CA ALA A 28 9.30 -4.17 17.02
C ALA A 28 9.90 -2.81 17.40
N ASP A 29 10.51 -2.06 16.47
CA ASP A 29 11.05 -0.71 16.71
C ASP A 29 10.31 0.36 15.91
N VAL A 30 10.50 0.42 14.58
CA VAL A 30 10.02 1.54 13.74
C VAL A 30 8.50 1.77 13.86
N TRP A 31 7.71 0.71 14.00
CA TRP A 31 6.24 0.79 14.17
C TRP A 31 5.78 1.13 15.60
N GLU A 32 6.63 0.92 16.62
CA GLU A 32 6.32 1.18 18.03
C GLU A 32 6.77 2.57 18.52
N ARG A 33 7.53 3.29 17.68
CA ARG A 33 8.00 4.64 17.97
C ARG A 33 6.86 5.63 18.27
N PRO A 34 6.86 6.31 19.44
CA PRO A 34 5.70 7.03 19.97
C PRO A 34 5.41 8.37 19.28
N GLU A 35 6.35 8.90 18.50
CA GLU A 35 6.24 10.25 17.92
C GLU A 35 5.21 10.33 16.78
N LEU A 36 4.82 9.18 16.21
CA LEU A 36 3.79 9.09 15.18
C LEU A 36 2.90 7.88 15.44
N ALA A 37 1.59 8.12 15.52
CA ALA A 37 0.62 7.07 15.80
C ALA A 37 0.61 5.99 14.72
N LYS A 38 0.33 4.74 15.12
CA LYS A 38 0.22 3.61 14.18
C LYS A 38 -0.81 3.85 13.08
N ARG A 39 -1.88 4.59 13.40
CA ARG A 39 -2.88 5.07 12.43
C ARG A 39 -2.22 5.83 11.28
N ASP A 40 -1.41 6.84 11.60
CA ASP A 40 -0.80 7.72 10.59
C ASP A 40 0.34 7.01 9.84
N ARG A 41 1.10 6.14 10.54
CA ARG A 41 2.10 5.26 9.89
C ARG A 41 1.45 4.35 8.85
N SER A 42 0.30 3.77 9.16
CA SER A 42 -0.47 2.97 8.21
C SER A 42 -0.93 3.79 7.02
N LEU A 43 -1.41 5.02 7.22
CA LEU A 43 -1.81 5.91 6.13
C LEU A 43 -0.64 6.20 5.18
N ILE A 44 0.52 6.55 5.73
CA ILE A 44 1.75 6.83 4.95
C ILE A 44 2.19 5.59 4.18
N THR A 45 2.17 4.42 4.82
CA THR A 45 2.59 3.17 4.16
C THR A 45 1.64 2.81 3.01
N VAL A 46 0.32 2.94 3.21
CA VAL A 46 -0.67 2.75 2.13
C VAL A 46 -0.41 3.74 0.99
N ALA A 47 -0.11 5.01 1.30
CA ALA A 47 0.24 6.00 0.28
C ALA A 47 1.49 5.60 -0.51
N CYS A 48 2.56 5.17 0.16
CA CYS A 48 3.77 4.69 -0.51
C CYS A 48 3.48 3.51 -1.45
N LEU A 49 2.69 2.52 -1.00
CA LEU A 49 2.37 1.33 -1.78
C LEU A 49 1.47 1.63 -2.99
N VAL A 50 0.50 2.54 -2.82
CA VAL A 50 -0.37 3.00 -3.92
C VAL A 50 0.44 3.72 -4.98
N THR A 51 1.36 4.59 -4.56
CA THR A 51 2.17 5.40 -5.48
C THR A 51 3.31 4.64 -6.14
N SER A 52 3.84 3.59 -5.50
CA SER A 52 4.83 2.67 -6.11
C SER A 52 4.20 1.63 -7.03
N GLY A 53 2.89 1.42 -6.97
CA GLY A 53 2.18 0.37 -7.72
C GLY A 53 2.35 -1.03 -7.13
N SER A 54 2.77 -1.14 -5.86
CA SER A 54 3.03 -2.41 -5.17
C SER A 54 1.74 -3.05 -4.64
N THR A 55 0.93 -3.60 -5.53
CA THR A 55 -0.42 -4.13 -5.21
C THR A 55 -0.41 -5.36 -4.32
N GLU A 56 0.65 -6.18 -4.36
CA GLU A 56 0.74 -7.41 -3.55
C GLU A 56 0.79 -7.14 -2.04
N GLN A 57 1.53 -6.10 -1.63
CA GLN A 57 1.61 -5.69 -0.22
C GLN A 57 0.45 -4.78 0.20
N LEU A 58 -0.17 -4.08 -0.75
CA LEU A 58 -1.21 -3.09 -0.48
C LEU A 58 -2.40 -3.67 0.29
N PHE A 59 -2.89 -4.86 -0.08
CA PHE A 59 -4.04 -5.47 0.60
C PHE A 59 -3.77 -5.79 2.07
N GLY A 60 -2.56 -6.25 2.40
CA GLY A 60 -2.15 -6.48 3.78
C GLY A 60 -2.12 -5.19 4.60
N HIS A 61 -1.56 -4.13 4.03
CA HIS A 61 -1.46 -2.83 4.69
C HIS A 61 -2.80 -2.08 4.79
N LEU A 62 -3.74 -2.30 3.87
CA LEU A 62 -5.11 -1.79 4.01
C LEU A 62 -5.84 -2.42 5.21
N ARG A 63 -5.67 -3.74 5.43
CA ARG A 63 -6.24 -4.42 6.61
C ARG A 63 -5.59 -3.92 7.91
N LEU A 64 -4.27 -3.76 7.90
CA LEU A 64 -3.53 -3.21 9.04
C LEU A 64 -3.95 -1.76 9.33
N ALA A 65 -4.17 -0.94 8.30
CA ALA A 65 -4.66 0.42 8.43
C ALA A 65 -6.01 0.48 9.13
N LYS A 66 -6.96 -0.39 8.76
CA LYS A 66 -8.24 -0.51 9.47
C LYS A 66 -8.08 -0.92 10.93
N ALA A 67 -7.24 -1.93 11.19
CA ALA A 67 -6.97 -2.40 12.55
C ALA A 67 -6.37 -1.29 13.43
N ASN A 68 -5.59 -0.38 12.83
CA ASN A 68 -5.01 0.79 13.47
C ASN A 68 -5.96 2.00 13.53
N GLY A 69 -7.23 1.86 13.12
CA GLY A 69 -8.27 2.87 13.31
C GLY A 69 -8.58 3.77 12.10
N LEU A 70 -8.05 3.47 10.91
CA LEU A 70 -8.47 4.17 9.68
C LEU A 70 -9.80 3.61 9.17
N SER A 71 -10.73 4.51 8.86
CA SER A 71 -11.98 4.17 8.20
C SER A 71 -11.80 3.91 6.71
N GLU A 72 -12.73 3.18 6.12
CA GLU A 72 -12.76 2.94 4.66
C GLU A 72 -12.89 4.26 3.88
N THR A 73 -13.64 5.22 4.42
CA THR A 73 -13.82 6.56 3.84
C THR A 73 -12.50 7.31 3.80
N GLU A 74 -11.75 7.37 4.90
CA GLU A 74 -10.45 8.05 4.94
C GLU A 74 -9.44 7.43 3.96
N LEU A 75 -9.43 6.09 3.86
CA LEU A 75 -8.56 5.38 2.91
C LEU A 75 -8.97 5.65 1.45
N SER A 76 -10.27 5.70 1.17
CA SER A 76 -10.80 6.03 -0.16
C SER A 76 -10.44 7.47 -0.57
N GLU A 77 -10.59 8.44 0.34
CA GLU A 77 -10.23 9.83 0.11
C GLU A 77 -8.71 9.99 -0.08
N ALA A 78 -7.90 9.29 0.70
CA ALA A 78 -6.44 9.31 0.55
C ALA A 78 -6.01 8.79 -0.84
N ILE A 79 -6.55 7.66 -1.29
CA ILE A 79 -6.26 7.12 -2.62
C ILE A 79 -6.72 8.08 -3.72
N THR A 80 -7.90 8.69 -3.57
CA THR A 80 -8.43 9.68 -4.51
C THR A 80 -7.54 10.91 -4.59
N HIS A 81 -7.06 11.40 -3.46
CA HIS A 81 -6.10 12.51 -3.40
C HIS A 81 -4.77 12.15 -4.08
N LEU A 82 -4.24 10.97 -3.82
CA LEU A 82 -3.02 10.47 -4.45
C LEU A 82 -3.15 10.31 -5.97
N ALA A 83 -4.36 10.03 -6.49
CA ALA A 83 -4.60 9.97 -7.93
C ALA A 83 -4.31 11.30 -8.65
N PHE A 84 -4.35 12.44 -7.96
CA PHE A 84 -3.97 13.74 -8.54
C PHE A 84 -2.49 14.05 -8.33
N TYR A 85 -1.94 13.76 -7.15
CA TYR A 85 -0.59 14.18 -6.77
C TYR A 85 0.50 13.19 -7.18
N ALA A 86 0.21 11.90 -7.13
CA ALA A 86 1.17 10.85 -7.48
C ALA A 86 0.97 10.33 -8.90
N ALA A 87 -0.23 10.48 -9.47
CA ALA A 87 -0.47 10.25 -10.89
C ALA A 87 -0.24 11.53 -11.73
N GLY A 88 0.92 12.18 -11.54
CA GLY A 88 1.51 13.08 -12.56
C GLY A 88 1.97 12.27 -13.79
N PRO A 89 2.36 12.89 -14.93
CA PRO A 89 2.39 12.28 -16.27
C PRO A 89 3.48 11.20 -16.44
N ARG A 90 3.37 10.07 -15.73
CA ARG A 90 4.26 8.91 -15.83
C ARG A 90 3.96 8.04 -17.06
N ARG A 91 3.25 8.58 -18.06
CA ARG A 91 2.95 7.84 -19.30
C ARG A 91 2.81 8.71 -20.55
N CYS A 92 3.62 9.77 -20.69
CA CYS A 92 3.80 10.40 -22.00
C CYS A 92 5.28 10.86 -22.07
N PRO A 93 6.23 10.00 -22.53
CA PRO A 93 7.60 10.45 -22.85
C PRO A 93 7.55 11.53 -23.94
N PRO A 94 8.48 12.50 -23.95
CA PRO A 94 8.35 13.78 -24.66
C PRO A 94 8.28 13.71 -26.20
N TRP A 95 8.33 12.52 -26.79
CA TRP A 95 8.38 12.29 -28.24
C TRP A 95 7.20 11.48 -28.81
N ARG A 96 6.16 11.15 -28.02
CA ARG A 96 4.95 10.47 -28.56
C ARG A 96 3.76 11.44 -28.68
N SER A 97 3.15 11.46 -29.86
CA SER A 97 2.11 12.41 -30.27
C SER A 97 0.85 12.42 -29.39
N PRO A 98 0.14 13.56 -29.28
CA PRO A 98 -0.96 13.78 -28.33
C PRO A 98 -2.20 12.88 -28.52
N SER A 99 -2.44 12.39 -29.73
CA SER A 99 -3.65 11.63 -30.10
C SER A 99 -3.73 10.20 -29.54
N ARG A 100 -2.71 9.74 -28.79
CA ARG A 100 -2.66 8.41 -28.16
C ARG A 100 -2.67 8.44 -26.63
N CYS A 101 -2.68 9.62 -26.01
CA CYS A 101 -2.65 9.81 -24.54
C CYS A 101 -4.08 10.09 -23.95
N LEU A 102 -5.17 9.71 -24.65
CA LEU A 102 -6.49 9.58 -24.01
C LEU A 102 -6.72 8.11 -23.62
N PRO A 103 -6.81 7.76 -22.33
CA PRO A 103 -7.15 6.40 -21.94
C PRO A 103 -8.66 6.20 -22.00
N SER A 104 -9.12 5.40 -22.96
CA SER A 104 -10.43 4.72 -22.93
C SER A 104 -10.59 3.76 -21.72
N SER A 105 -9.61 3.72 -20.81
CA SER A 105 -9.64 3.00 -19.53
C SER A 105 -9.85 3.91 -18.31
N GLN A 106 -10.08 5.21 -18.47
CA GLN A 106 -10.28 6.14 -17.35
C GLN A 106 -11.61 5.94 -16.60
N VAL A 107 -12.48 5.05 -17.11
CA VAL A 107 -13.65 4.51 -16.37
C VAL A 107 -13.39 3.07 -15.87
N ARG A 108 -12.33 2.38 -16.35
CA ARG A 108 -12.01 1.01 -15.89
C ARG A 108 -11.07 0.95 -14.69
N ALA A 109 -10.19 1.94 -14.46
CA ALA A 109 -9.36 1.95 -13.25
C ALA A 109 -10.19 2.16 -11.98
N SER A 110 -11.26 2.96 -12.07
CA SER A 110 -12.31 3.07 -11.04
C SER A 110 -13.09 1.76 -10.85
N SER A 111 -13.04 0.84 -11.82
CA SER A 111 -13.69 -0.48 -11.75
C SER A 111 -12.74 -1.63 -11.37
N GLN A 112 -11.42 -1.44 -11.46
CA GLN A 112 -10.42 -2.46 -11.11
C GLN A 112 -9.93 -2.35 -9.67
N VAL A 113 -10.03 -1.17 -9.04
CA VAL A 113 -10.15 -1.14 -7.59
C VAL A 113 -11.59 -1.48 -7.23
N ARG A 114 -11.97 -2.76 -7.32
CA ARG A 114 -13.11 -3.25 -6.54
C ARG A 114 -12.71 -3.17 -5.07
N VAL A 115 -12.77 -1.98 -4.48
CA VAL A 115 -12.57 -1.79 -3.05
C VAL A 115 -13.55 -2.70 -2.27
N ARG A 116 -14.72 -3.00 -2.86
CA ARG A 116 -15.72 -3.94 -2.33
C ARG A 116 -15.20 -5.37 -2.07
N GLY A 117 -14.10 -5.79 -2.68
CA GLY A 117 -13.48 -7.10 -2.42
C GLY A 117 -12.39 -7.07 -1.34
N ALA A 118 -11.78 -5.91 -1.11
CA ALA A 118 -10.68 -5.73 -0.15
C ALA A 118 -11.17 -5.66 1.31
N TRP A 119 -12.47 -5.45 1.53
CA TRP A 119 -13.08 -5.28 2.85
C TRP A 119 -13.81 -6.52 3.39
N ARG A 120 -13.83 -7.63 2.64
CA ARG A 120 -14.45 -8.87 3.13
C ARG A 120 -13.52 -9.56 4.15
N PRO A 121 -14.08 -10.13 5.23
CA PRO A 121 -13.32 -10.79 6.29
C PRO A 121 -12.45 -11.93 5.74
#